data_AF-A0A162JSH5-F1
#
_entry.id   AF-A0A162JSH5-F1
#
_cell.length_a   1.000
_cell.length_b   1.000
_cell.length_c   1.000
_cell.angle_alpha   90.00
_cell.angle_beta   90.00
_cell.angle_gamma   90.00
#
_symmetry.space_group_name_H-M   'P 1'
#
loop_
_entity.id
_entity.type
_entity.pdbx_description
1 polymer ?
#
loop_
_entity_poly.entity_id
_entity_poly.type
_entity_poly.pdbx_seq_one_letter_code
_entity_poly.pdbx_strand_id
1 'polypeptide(L)'
;MLNQRDRFYAPHAVVYPGGPSLWHVIDWDQRRLVVVKMDQEQDEPDIAFDALLKHIDNLPPDVYRIHLSPSADILSTSNDPKDDETLCVFRPPVSAAQLPDGTATTSRAELDEVARLGPNVDLVVYSNSTQLDDKFVFKYFFLFEHLGFNWHEMSLWCRLKHPNIVPFDRVVVDELEGRIVGFTSKYIPGGTLEENPDRVFKLKWLHQLIHVVDDLNLRLGLAHQDVAPRNVVIDEPTDTLLLFDFDFSARIGKTGYSEPRNDIKGVVFTMYEVITRDKARREKRHEDQDVSAVDQMDWSKHPDARLDSPVHDFRKVLDDWRERRRKGKQISVNTDAPNALDWPPLPDPEPTTDQGAEVETVSELREPDGWDPESQKQYDWKRTELLQEGKVVLNWQRPPQKWPEIDDTSK
;
A
#
# COMPACT_ATOMS: atom_id res chain seq x y z
N MET A 1 2.47 12.23 5.73
CA MET A 1 2.89 11.84 7.09
C MET A 1 1.81 10.95 7.63
N LEU A 2 2.17 9.89 8.36
CA LEU A 2 1.20 9.00 8.99
C LEU A 2 0.28 9.86 9.87
N ASN A 3 -1.02 9.84 9.59
CA ASN A 3 -2.00 10.55 10.39
C ASN A 3 -2.44 9.68 11.56
N GLN A 4 -2.86 10.31 12.66
CA GLN A 4 -3.32 9.58 13.84
C GLN A 4 -4.53 8.68 13.55
N ARG A 5 -5.40 9.09 12.61
CA ARG A 5 -6.55 8.30 12.14
C ARG A 5 -6.16 7.04 11.37
N ASP A 6 -5.00 7.07 10.70
CA ASP A 6 -4.50 5.95 9.90
C ASP A 6 -3.51 5.07 10.71
N ARG A 7 -3.32 5.38 12.01
CA ARG A 7 -2.34 4.73 12.87
C ARG A 7 -2.66 3.27 13.12
N PHE A 8 -3.94 2.93 13.25
CA PHE A 8 -4.38 1.61 13.67
C PHE A 8 -5.05 0.84 12.55
N TYR A 9 -4.87 -0.48 12.58
CA TYR A 9 -5.57 -1.44 11.74
C TYR A 9 -5.88 -2.69 12.54
N ALA A 10 -7.06 -3.26 12.37
CA ALA A 10 -7.46 -4.50 13.04
C ALA A 10 -7.75 -5.58 11.99
N PRO A 11 -6.82 -6.51 11.72
CA PRO A 11 -7.06 -7.60 10.77
C PRO A 11 -8.18 -8.54 11.23
N HIS A 12 -8.42 -8.66 12.53
CA HIS A 12 -9.37 -9.60 13.09
C HIS A 12 -9.80 -9.21 14.52
N ALA A 13 -11.00 -9.67 14.92
CA ALA A 13 -11.51 -9.61 16.28
C ALA A 13 -12.24 -10.89 16.68
N VAL A 14 -12.19 -11.22 17.96
CA VAL A 14 -13.05 -12.23 18.60
C VAL A 14 -14.10 -11.51 19.43
N VAL A 15 -15.34 -11.55 18.97
CA VAL A 15 -16.47 -10.88 19.65
C VAL A 15 -17.44 -11.93 20.15
N TYR A 16 -17.66 -11.96 21.47
CA TYR A 16 -18.62 -12.87 22.10
C TYR A 16 -19.97 -12.17 22.33
N PRO A 17 -21.12 -12.86 22.13
CA PRO A 17 -22.42 -12.30 22.47
C PRO A 17 -22.51 -11.89 23.95
N GLY A 18 -22.83 -10.63 24.21
CA GLY A 18 -22.83 -10.04 25.55
C GLY A 18 -21.43 -9.69 26.10
N GLY A 19 -20.38 -9.90 25.32
CA GLY A 19 -18.98 -9.65 25.67
C GLY A 19 -18.25 -10.87 26.26
N PRO A 20 -16.90 -10.83 26.32
CA PRO A 20 -16.04 -9.72 25.94
C PRO A 20 -15.81 -9.58 24.42
N SER A 21 -15.15 -8.51 24.01
CA SER A 21 -14.55 -8.37 22.68
C SER A 21 -13.03 -8.33 22.80
N LEU A 22 -12.33 -8.96 21.85
CA LEU A 22 -10.88 -8.96 21.73
C LEU A 22 -10.50 -8.49 20.33
N TRP A 23 -9.87 -7.32 20.25
CA TRP A 23 -9.42 -6.71 19.00
C TRP A 23 -7.91 -6.89 18.85
N HIS A 24 -7.46 -7.44 17.73
CA HIS A 24 -6.04 -7.58 17.42
C HIS A 24 -5.60 -6.33 16.66
N VAL A 25 -5.01 -5.36 17.36
CA VAL A 25 -4.74 -4.04 16.78
C VAL A 25 -3.27 -3.93 16.41
N ILE A 26 -3.01 -3.61 15.14
CA ILE A 26 -1.69 -3.24 14.64
C ILE A 26 -1.53 -1.73 14.80
N ASP A 27 -0.46 -1.34 15.48
CA ASP A 27 0.02 0.04 15.52
C ASP A 27 1.07 0.25 14.43
N TRP A 28 0.70 0.95 13.35
CA TRP A 28 1.62 1.30 12.26
C TRP A 28 2.73 2.24 12.71
N ASP A 29 2.48 3.02 13.77
CA ASP A 29 3.46 3.93 14.33
C ASP A 29 4.59 3.14 15.01
N GLN A 30 4.26 2.25 15.94
CA GLN A 30 5.27 1.46 16.66
C GLN A 30 5.61 0.11 16.02
N ARG A 31 4.92 -0.29 14.93
CA ARG A 31 5.07 -1.58 14.24
C ARG A 31 4.97 -2.78 15.18
N ARG A 32 3.89 -2.80 15.96
CA ARG A 32 3.59 -3.86 16.93
C ARG A 32 2.11 -4.22 16.89
N LEU A 33 1.81 -5.44 17.30
CA LEU A 33 0.45 -5.88 17.57
C LEU A 33 0.16 -5.78 19.07
N VAL A 34 -1.02 -5.29 19.41
CA VAL A 34 -1.55 -5.26 20.78
C VAL A 34 -2.99 -5.78 20.76
N VAL A 35 -3.29 -6.75 21.62
CA VAL A 35 -4.65 -7.24 21.83
C VAL A 35 -5.38 -6.33 22.80
N VAL A 36 -6.49 -5.74 22.36
CA VAL A 36 -7.35 -4.88 23.17
C VAL A 36 -8.58 -5.68 23.59
N LYS A 37 -8.66 -5.99 24.89
CA LYS A 37 -9.83 -6.65 25.49
C LYS A 37 -10.77 -5.62 26.11
N MET A 38 -12.06 -5.73 25.82
CA MET A 38 -13.13 -4.96 26.45
C MET A 38 -14.23 -5.90 26.96
N ASP A 39 -14.86 -5.58 28.08
CA ASP A 39 -15.88 -6.46 28.68
C ASP A 39 -17.20 -6.46 27.90
N GLN A 40 -17.44 -5.46 27.05
CA GLN A 40 -18.63 -5.39 26.22
C GLN A 40 -18.42 -6.10 24.89
N GLU A 41 -19.52 -6.57 24.32
CA GLU A 41 -19.64 -6.83 22.90
C GLU A 41 -19.43 -5.50 22.15
N GLN A 42 -18.43 -5.47 21.27
CA GLN A 42 -18.07 -4.31 20.45
C GLN A 42 -17.79 -4.82 19.05
N ASP A 43 -18.62 -4.43 18.10
CA ASP A 43 -18.54 -4.88 16.70
C ASP A 43 -17.73 -3.94 15.80
N GLU A 44 -17.36 -2.76 16.32
CA GLU A 44 -16.61 -1.74 15.59
C GLU A 44 -15.19 -1.58 16.12
N PRO A 45 -14.15 -1.63 15.25
CA PRO A 45 -12.76 -1.48 15.67
C PRO A 45 -12.45 -0.08 16.22
N ASP A 46 -13.16 0.94 15.75
CA ASP A 46 -12.91 2.35 16.09
C ASP A 46 -13.00 2.60 17.60
N ILE A 47 -13.88 1.88 18.30
CA ILE A 47 -14.00 1.96 19.76
C ILE A 47 -12.71 1.43 20.44
N ALA A 48 -12.17 0.33 19.94
CA ALA A 48 -10.91 -0.22 20.44
C ALA A 48 -9.72 0.69 20.10
N PHE A 49 -9.74 1.30 18.90
CA PHE A 49 -8.73 2.25 18.44
C PHE A 49 -8.67 3.50 19.32
N ASP A 50 -9.80 4.17 19.53
CA ASP A 50 -9.90 5.36 20.37
C ASP A 50 -9.49 5.07 21.82
N ALA A 51 -9.84 3.89 22.33
CA ALA A 51 -9.47 3.47 23.66
C ALA A 51 -7.97 3.18 23.79
N LEU A 52 -7.37 2.48 22.81
CA LEU A 52 -5.95 2.18 22.76
C LEU A 52 -5.09 3.44 22.59
N LEU A 53 -5.56 4.40 21.80
CA LEU A 53 -4.85 5.64 21.47
C LEU A 53 -4.42 6.43 22.71
N LYS A 54 -5.22 6.36 23.78
CA LYS A 54 -4.94 7.04 25.07
C LYS A 54 -3.70 6.50 25.78
N HIS A 55 -3.30 5.26 25.49
CA HIS A 55 -2.31 4.53 26.27
C HIS A 55 -1.08 4.09 25.49
N ILE A 56 -1.24 3.81 24.20
CA ILE A 56 -0.27 3.06 23.38
C ILE A 56 1.16 3.63 23.42
N ASP A 57 1.33 4.95 23.50
CA ASP A 57 2.66 5.60 23.51
C ASP A 57 3.39 5.43 24.85
N ASN A 58 2.66 5.10 25.91
CA ASN A 58 3.19 4.88 27.26
C ASN A 58 3.23 3.38 27.63
N LEU A 59 2.68 2.49 26.78
CA LEU A 59 2.72 1.06 27.02
C LEU A 59 4.13 0.51 26.83
N PRO A 60 4.66 -0.27 27.79
CA PRO A 60 5.91 -0.99 27.59
C PRO A 60 5.90 -1.82 26.29
N PRO A 61 7.02 -1.93 25.57
CA PRO A 61 7.11 -2.68 24.31
C PRO A 61 6.76 -4.18 24.40
N ASP A 62 6.90 -4.77 25.59
CA ASP A 62 6.62 -6.18 25.91
C ASP A 62 5.17 -6.42 26.37
N VAL A 63 4.32 -5.38 26.41
CA VAL A 63 2.87 -5.55 26.64
C VAL A 63 2.20 -6.03 25.35
N TYR A 64 1.65 -7.23 25.38
CA TYR A 64 0.96 -7.87 24.26
C TYR A 64 -0.55 -7.71 24.33
N ARG A 65 -1.11 -7.60 25.54
CA ARG A 65 -2.56 -7.44 25.75
C ARG A 65 -2.86 -6.36 26.79
N ILE A 66 -3.90 -5.59 26.55
CA ILE A 66 -4.50 -4.68 27.52
C ILE A 66 -5.97 -5.02 27.73
N HIS A 67 -6.46 -4.83 28.95
CA HIS A 67 -7.88 -4.93 29.28
C HIS A 67 -8.37 -3.55 29.72
N LEU A 68 -9.35 -3.02 29.00
CA LEU A 68 -9.89 -1.69 29.19
C LEU A 68 -11.30 -1.73 29.78
N SER A 69 -11.60 -0.75 30.63
CA SER A 69 -12.95 -0.47 31.12
C SER A 69 -13.81 0.24 30.06
N PRO A 70 -15.13 0.39 30.24
CA PRO A 70 -15.98 1.19 29.34
C PRO A 70 -15.52 2.65 29.17
N SER A 71 -14.83 3.20 30.16
CA SER A 71 -14.28 4.57 30.12
C SER A 71 -12.90 4.64 29.47
N ALA A 72 -12.43 3.51 28.92
CA ALA A 72 -11.09 3.30 28.36
C ALA A 72 -9.95 3.45 29.37
N ASP A 73 -10.19 3.23 30.66
CA ASP A 73 -9.11 3.10 31.64
C ASP A 73 -8.51 1.68 31.62
N ILE A 74 -7.18 1.57 31.78
CA ILE A 74 -6.51 0.26 31.88
C ILE A 74 -6.91 -0.42 33.19
N LEU A 75 -7.56 -1.58 33.06
CA LEU A 75 -7.85 -2.49 34.18
C LEU A 75 -6.67 -3.44 34.43
N SER A 76 -6.04 -3.94 33.36
CA SER A 76 -4.84 -4.77 33.44
C SER A 76 -4.05 -4.79 32.13
N THR A 77 -2.77 -5.17 32.22
CA THR A 77 -1.88 -5.42 31.08
C THR A 77 -1.28 -6.82 31.19
N SER A 78 -0.97 -7.45 30.07
CA SER A 78 -0.23 -8.72 30.04
C SER A 78 1.02 -8.61 29.19
N ASN A 79 2.11 -9.14 29.72
CA ASN A 79 3.38 -9.41 29.04
C ASN A 79 3.68 -10.93 29.02
N ASP A 80 2.68 -11.78 29.29
CA ASP A 80 2.83 -13.23 29.11
C ASP A 80 3.03 -13.51 27.61
N PRO A 81 4.14 -14.17 27.21
CA PRO A 81 4.34 -14.56 25.82
C PRO A 81 3.15 -15.30 25.21
N LYS A 82 2.32 -16.01 25.99
CA LYS A 82 1.12 -16.68 25.45
C LYS A 82 0.07 -15.73 24.89
N ASP A 83 0.10 -14.46 25.30
CA ASP A 83 -0.80 -13.42 24.79
C ASP A 83 -0.20 -12.66 23.60
N ASP A 84 1.02 -13.02 23.17
CA ASP A 84 1.67 -12.45 22.00
C ASP A 84 1.14 -13.07 20.71
N GLU A 85 0.20 -12.36 20.09
CA GLU A 85 -0.40 -12.72 18.81
C GLU A 85 0.36 -12.15 17.61
N THR A 86 1.62 -11.72 17.79
CA THR A 86 2.43 -11.20 16.68
C THR A 86 2.75 -12.31 15.68
N LEU A 87 2.46 -12.06 14.41
CA LEU A 87 2.76 -12.97 13.31
C LEU A 87 4.05 -12.54 12.58
N CYS A 88 4.88 -13.53 12.27
CA CYS A 88 6.09 -13.39 11.47
C CYS A 88 5.81 -13.84 10.03
N VAL A 89 5.69 -12.90 9.12
CA VAL A 89 5.39 -13.15 7.70
C VAL A 89 6.55 -13.85 6.99
N PHE A 90 6.22 -14.77 6.08
CA PHE A 90 7.16 -15.38 5.15
C PHE A 90 7.85 -14.33 4.28
N ARG A 91 9.17 -14.42 4.21
CA ARG A 91 10.01 -13.52 3.41
C ARG A 91 10.71 -14.31 2.32
N PRO A 92 10.38 -14.06 1.05
CA PRO A 92 11.04 -14.74 -0.06
C PRO A 92 12.55 -14.45 -0.12
N PRO A 93 13.38 -15.41 -0.57
CA PRO A 93 14.77 -15.13 -0.87
C PRO A 93 14.89 -14.22 -2.11
N VAL A 94 15.96 -13.43 -2.19
CA VAL A 94 16.23 -12.53 -3.32
C VAL A 94 16.25 -13.28 -4.66
N SER A 95 16.77 -14.51 -4.68
CA SER A 95 16.84 -15.34 -5.89
C SER A 95 15.46 -15.63 -6.49
N ALA A 96 14.42 -15.72 -5.68
CA ALA A 96 13.06 -15.98 -6.17
C ALA A 96 12.47 -14.79 -6.95
N ALA A 97 12.92 -13.57 -6.67
CA ALA A 97 12.41 -12.37 -7.34
C ALA A 97 12.94 -12.22 -8.78
N GLN A 98 13.97 -12.99 -9.15
CA GLN A 98 14.61 -12.96 -10.48
C GLN A 98 14.90 -11.51 -10.92
N LEU A 99 15.53 -10.74 -10.03
CA LEU A 99 15.67 -9.29 -10.20
C LEU A 99 16.35 -8.95 -11.53
N PRO A 100 15.90 -7.92 -12.25
CA PRO A 100 16.56 -7.45 -13.47
C PRO A 100 18.02 -7.06 -13.22
N ASP A 101 18.86 -7.24 -14.24
CA ASP A 101 20.26 -6.83 -14.19
C ASP A 101 20.41 -5.37 -13.76
N GLY A 102 21.27 -5.15 -12.77
CA GLY A 102 21.53 -3.82 -12.19
C GLY A 102 20.56 -3.39 -11.09
N THR A 103 19.56 -4.21 -10.73
CA THR A 103 18.73 -3.95 -9.54
C THR A 103 19.58 -4.15 -8.29
N ALA A 104 19.79 -3.09 -7.53
CA ALA A 104 20.60 -3.15 -6.32
C ALA A 104 19.78 -3.68 -5.13
N THR A 105 20.50 -4.29 -4.18
CA THR A 105 19.99 -4.67 -2.88
C THR A 105 20.65 -3.82 -1.79
N THR A 106 20.01 -3.73 -0.63
CA THR A 106 20.52 -3.05 0.57
C THR A 106 19.95 -3.72 1.81
N SER A 107 20.70 -3.71 2.91
CA SER A 107 20.16 -4.23 4.17
C SER A 107 19.23 -3.19 4.80
N ARG A 108 18.15 -3.65 5.43
CA ARG A 108 17.25 -2.83 6.25
C ARG A 108 18.02 -2.07 7.35
N ALA A 109 19.06 -2.68 7.90
CA ALA A 109 19.90 -2.06 8.92
C ALA A 109 20.73 -0.87 8.42
N GLU A 110 20.78 -0.63 7.11
CA GLU A 110 21.44 0.52 6.47
C GLU A 110 20.46 1.67 6.17
N LEU A 111 19.19 1.55 6.61
CA LEU A 111 18.15 2.56 6.43
C LEU A 111 17.90 3.30 7.74
N ASP A 112 18.11 4.61 7.72
CA ASP A 112 17.72 5.50 8.81
C ASP A 112 16.35 6.12 8.51
N GLU A 113 15.40 5.92 9.42
CA GLU A 113 14.06 6.52 9.35
C GLU A 113 14.15 8.05 9.53
N VAL A 114 13.63 8.78 8.56
CA VAL A 114 13.48 10.24 8.59
C VAL A 114 12.06 10.64 8.99
N ALA A 115 11.06 9.94 8.47
CA ALA A 115 9.66 10.22 8.74
C ALA A 115 8.77 9.00 8.45
N ARG A 116 7.57 8.99 9.02
CA ARG A 116 6.54 7.95 8.77
C ARG A 116 5.54 8.54 7.79
N LEU A 117 5.45 8.00 6.57
CA LEU A 117 4.60 8.58 5.52
C LEU A 117 3.16 8.05 5.59
N GLY A 118 2.99 6.79 5.97
CA GLY A 118 1.69 6.12 6.12
C GLY A 118 1.85 4.66 6.58
N PRO A 119 0.77 3.89 6.63
CA PRO A 119 0.82 2.45 6.89
C PRO A 119 1.78 1.75 5.93
N ASN A 120 2.73 0.96 6.45
CA ASN A 120 3.77 0.26 5.66
C ASN A 120 4.72 1.15 4.84
N VAL A 121 4.74 2.46 5.05
CA VAL A 121 5.56 3.39 4.25
C VAL A 121 6.32 4.38 5.12
N ASP A 122 7.64 4.33 5.01
CA ASP A 122 8.56 5.27 5.65
C ASP A 122 9.30 6.13 4.63
N LEU A 123 9.72 7.31 5.07
CA LEU A 123 10.77 8.11 4.44
C LEU A 123 12.09 7.76 5.12
N VAL A 124 13.10 7.37 4.34
CA VAL A 124 14.39 6.91 4.84
C VAL A 124 15.55 7.59 4.11
N VAL A 125 16.73 7.51 4.71
CA VAL A 125 18.03 7.79 4.06
C VAL A 125 18.94 6.59 4.25
N TYR A 126 19.93 6.41 3.37
CA TYR A 126 20.95 5.40 3.57
C TYR A 126 21.99 5.91 4.57
N SER A 127 22.30 5.13 5.62
CA SER A 127 23.25 5.52 6.67
C SER A 127 24.65 5.87 6.14
N ASN A 128 25.04 5.24 5.04
CA ASN A 128 26.34 5.45 4.40
C ASN A 128 26.27 6.43 3.21
N SER A 129 25.14 7.12 3.00
CA SER A 129 25.03 8.08 1.91
C SER A 129 25.92 9.29 2.15
N THR A 130 26.73 9.63 1.16
CA THR A 130 27.47 10.90 1.12
C THR A 130 26.60 12.05 0.60
N GLN A 131 25.45 11.74 0.02
CA GLN A 131 24.47 12.71 -0.44
C GLN A 131 23.38 12.87 0.63
N LEU A 132 23.54 13.89 1.47
CA LEU A 132 22.66 14.17 2.61
C LEU A 132 21.21 14.49 2.21
N ASP A 133 20.98 14.87 0.95
CA ASP A 133 19.66 15.27 0.44
C ASP A 133 18.89 14.13 -0.24
N ASP A 134 19.53 12.99 -0.49
CA ASP A 134 18.89 11.83 -1.13
C ASP A 134 18.00 11.09 -0.12
N LYS A 135 16.69 11.27 -0.27
CA LYS A 135 15.66 10.57 0.51
C LYS A 135 14.95 9.53 -0.35
N PHE A 136 14.50 8.47 0.31
CA PHE A 136 13.86 7.34 -0.32
C PHE A 136 12.57 6.98 0.42
N VAL A 137 11.61 6.43 -0.31
CA VAL A 137 10.39 5.88 0.26
C VAL A 137 10.59 4.39 0.44
N PHE A 138 10.58 3.90 1.67
CA PHE A 138 10.67 2.47 2.00
C PHE A 138 9.27 1.90 2.21
N LYS A 139 8.82 1.05 1.29
CA LYS A 139 7.63 0.21 1.45
C LYS A 139 8.05 -1.15 2.01
N TYR A 140 7.42 -1.60 3.10
CA TYR A 140 7.87 -2.78 3.84
C TYR A 140 6.80 -3.85 4.06
N PHE A 141 7.23 -5.11 4.11
CA PHE A 141 6.37 -6.30 4.14
C PHE A 141 6.14 -6.71 5.60
N PHE A 142 5.15 -6.08 6.23
CA PHE A 142 4.83 -6.30 7.65
C PHE A 142 3.66 -7.28 7.87
N LEU A 143 2.67 -7.27 6.98
CA LEU A 143 1.45 -8.07 7.10
C LEU A 143 1.38 -9.21 6.09
N PHE A 144 0.89 -10.36 6.53
CA PHE A 144 0.73 -11.54 5.69
C PHE A 144 -0.35 -11.33 4.62
N GLU A 145 -1.47 -10.71 5.01
CA GLU A 145 -2.57 -10.35 4.12
C GLU A 145 -2.09 -9.47 2.96
N HIS A 146 -0.95 -8.79 3.17
CA HIS A 146 -0.35 -7.88 2.21
C HIS A 146 0.76 -8.49 1.35
N LEU A 147 1.23 -9.70 1.69
CA LEU A 147 2.42 -10.29 1.08
C LEU A 147 2.29 -10.45 -0.44
N GLY A 148 1.12 -10.88 -0.92
CA GLY A 148 0.88 -11.11 -2.35
C GLY A 148 0.98 -9.84 -3.20
N PHE A 149 0.33 -8.76 -2.78
CA PHE A 149 0.38 -7.50 -3.51
C PHE A 149 1.73 -6.78 -3.36
N ASN A 150 2.34 -6.86 -2.18
CA ASN A 150 3.68 -6.33 -1.92
C ASN A 150 4.74 -6.97 -2.84
N TRP A 151 4.69 -8.30 -2.98
CA TRP A 151 5.55 -9.03 -3.90
C TRP A 151 5.31 -8.63 -5.35
N HIS A 152 4.03 -8.50 -5.72
CA HIS A 152 3.62 -8.10 -7.05
C HIS A 152 4.14 -6.71 -7.39
N GLU A 153 3.91 -5.71 -6.54
CA GLU A 153 4.30 -4.33 -6.74
C GLU A 153 5.82 -4.22 -6.92
N MET A 154 6.59 -4.78 -5.98
CA MET A 154 8.05 -4.77 -6.05
C MET A 154 8.54 -5.41 -7.35
N SER A 155 8.04 -6.60 -7.68
CA SER A 155 8.49 -7.37 -8.84
C SER A 155 8.16 -6.66 -10.15
N LEU A 156 7.00 -6.01 -10.23
CA LEU A 156 6.61 -5.17 -11.35
C LEU A 156 7.50 -3.93 -11.44
N TRP A 157 7.57 -3.14 -10.36
CA TRP A 157 8.14 -1.80 -10.40
C TRP A 157 9.66 -1.83 -10.63
N CYS A 158 10.38 -2.81 -10.10
CA CYS A 158 11.81 -2.95 -10.36
C CYS A 158 12.15 -3.24 -11.84
N ARG A 159 11.14 -3.62 -12.65
CA ARG A 159 11.26 -3.88 -14.10
C ARG A 159 10.80 -2.70 -14.96
N LEU A 160 10.14 -1.70 -14.37
CA LEU A 160 9.63 -0.54 -15.10
C LEU A 160 10.75 0.47 -15.34
N LYS A 161 10.89 0.90 -16.60
CA LYS A 161 11.79 1.98 -17.01
C LYS A 161 11.02 2.96 -17.89
N HIS A 162 10.63 4.10 -17.32
CA HIS A 162 9.91 5.15 -18.02
C HIS A 162 10.21 6.53 -17.38
N PRO A 163 10.41 7.60 -18.16
CA PRO A 163 10.74 8.94 -17.62
C PRO A 163 9.62 9.57 -16.78
N ASN A 164 8.39 9.06 -16.88
CA ASN A 164 7.22 9.52 -16.13
C ASN A 164 6.75 8.51 -15.06
N ILE A 165 7.64 7.65 -14.59
CA ILE A 165 7.40 6.75 -13.45
C ILE A 165 8.42 7.09 -12.38
N VAL A 166 8.00 7.16 -11.11
CA VAL A 166 8.93 7.38 -9.99
C VAL A 166 9.98 6.25 -10.00
N PRO A 167 11.29 6.56 -9.98
CA PRO A 167 12.31 5.53 -10.07
C PRO A 167 12.26 4.54 -8.90
N PHE A 168 12.23 3.25 -9.23
CA PHE A 168 12.60 2.19 -8.30
C PHE A 168 14.08 2.32 -7.94
N ASP A 169 14.43 2.14 -6.67
CA ASP A 169 15.80 2.26 -6.19
C ASP A 169 16.39 0.90 -5.84
N ARG A 170 15.94 0.25 -4.76
CA ARG A 170 16.52 -1.01 -4.28
C ARG A 170 15.51 -1.98 -3.73
N VAL A 171 15.87 -3.26 -3.77
CA VAL A 171 15.24 -4.28 -2.93
C VAL A 171 15.88 -4.26 -1.54
N VAL A 172 15.07 -4.22 -0.50
CA VAL A 172 15.53 -4.20 0.89
C VAL A 172 15.45 -5.61 1.46
N VAL A 173 16.56 -6.05 2.07
CA VAL A 173 16.66 -7.36 2.73
C VAL A 173 16.84 -7.23 4.23
N ASP A 174 16.36 -8.20 5.00
CA ASP A 174 16.64 -8.24 6.44
C ASP A 174 18.13 -8.51 6.74
N GLU A 175 18.50 -8.22 7.98
CA GLU A 175 19.83 -8.42 8.53
C GLU A 175 20.09 -9.82 9.10
N LEU A 176 19.10 -10.73 9.08
CA LEU A 176 19.17 -12.06 9.69
C LEU A 176 19.59 -13.14 8.68
N GLU A 177 18.84 -13.23 7.59
CA GLU A 177 18.95 -14.23 6.54
C GLU A 177 19.09 -13.60 5.14
N GLY A 178 18.96 -12.27 5.04
CA GLY A 178 18.99 -11.59 3.74
C GLY A 178 17.73 -11.86 2.90
N ARG A 179 16.57 -12.10 3.54
CA ARG A 179 15.29 -12.27 2.85
C ARG A 179 14.68 -10.91 2.55
N ILE A 180 13.83 -10.86 1.52
CA ILE A 180 13.19 -9.63 1.09
C ILE A 180 12.20 -9.15 2.17
N VAL A 181 12.38 -7.92 2.62
CA VAL A 181 11.48 -7.24 3.58
C VAL A 181 10.74 -6.05 2.98
N GLY A 182 11.02 -5.71 1.72
CA GLY A 182 10.44 -4.55 1.06
C GLY A 182 11.33 -3.99 -0.03
N PHE A 183 11.09 -2.74 -0.39
CA PHE A 183 11.84 -2.04 -1.42
C PHE A 183 11.79 -0.53 -1.23
N THR A 184 12.73 0.16 -1.86
CA THR A 184 12.81 1.61 -1.88
C THR A 184 12.53 2.18 -3.26
N SER A 185 11.90 3.35 -3.29
CA SER A 185 11.79 4.21 -4.47
C SER A 185 12.32 5.61 -4.15
N LYS A 186 12.63 6.39 -5.18
CA LYS A 186 13.09 7.77 -4.97
C LYS A 186 11.99 8.63 -4.36
N TYR A 187 12.29 9.36 -3.29
CA TYR A 187 11.36 10.36 -2.77
C TYR A 187 11.32 11.60 -3.68
N ILE A 188 10.12 12.00 -4.07
CA ILE A 188 9.88 13.22 -4.86
C ILE A 188 9.27 14.28 -3.93
N PRO A 189 9.99 15.39 -3.66
CA PRO A 189 9.49 16.43 -2.76
C PRO A 189 8.34 17.24 -3.39
N GLY A 190 7.55 17.90 -2.54
CA GLY A 190 6.48 18.81 -2.97
C GLY A 190 5.07 18.21 -2.98
N GLY A 191 4.93 16.97 -2.50
CA GLY A 191 3.66 16.28 -2.32
C GLY A 191 3.02 15.82 -3.62
N THR A 192 2.00 14.97 -3.48
CA THR A 192 1.16 14.52 -4.60
C THR A 192 0.29 15.67 -5.12
N LEU A 193 -0.38 15.48 -6.26
CA LEU A 193 -1.37 16.46 -6.74
C LEU A 193 -2.57 16.60 -5.81
N GLU A 194 -2.87 15.57 -5.01
CA GLU A 194 -3.90 15.63 -3.98
C GLU A 194 -3.45 16.46 -2.77
N GLU A 195 -2.22 16.26 -2.30
CA GLU A 195 -1.66 16.95 -1.13
C GLU A 195 -1.30 18.41 -1.43
N ASN A 196 -0.96 18.73 -2.68
CA ASN A 196 -0.63 20.09 -3.12
C ASN A 196 -1.63 20.58 -4.16
N PRO A 197 -2.88 20.88 -3.75
CA PRO A 197 -3.91 21.30 -4.68
C PRO A 197 -3.55 22.64 -5.34
N ASP A 198 -2.87 23.56 -4.66
CA ASP A 198 -2.57 24.90 -5.18
C ASP A 198 -1.54 24.95 -6.32
N ARG A 199 -0.93 23.81 -6.64
CA ARG A 199 0.00 23.66 -7.77
C ARG A 199 -0.69 23.99 -9.08
N VAL A 200 -0.01 24.77 -9.93
CA VAL A 200 -0.47 25.02 -11.31
C VAL A 200 -0.34 23.73 -12.10
N PHE A 201 -1.45 23.11 -12.48
CA PHE A 201 -1.43 21.94 -13.35
C PHE A 201 -1.20 22.35 -14.80
N LYS A 202 -0.19 21.74 -15.42
CA LYS A 202 0.25 22.09 -16.77
C LYS A 202 -0.33 21.15 -17.82
N LEU A 203 -0.71 21.66 -18.99
CA LEU A 203 -1.19 20.84 -20.12
C LEU A 203 -0.16 19.80 -20.54
N LYS A 204 1.14 20.14 -20.44
CA LYS A 204 2.22 19.19 -20.70
C LYS A 204 2.20 17.96 -19.77
N TRP A 205 1.75 18.13 -18.52
CA TRP A 205 1.67 17.02 -17.56
C TRP A 205 0.54 16.07 -17.92
N LEU A 206 -0.58 16.56 -18.46
CA LEU A 206 -1.61 15.69 -19.04
C LEU A 206 -1.03 14.85 -20.19
N HIS A 207 -0.24 15.45 -21.09
CA HIS A 207 0.43 14.69 -22.15
C HIS A 207 1.37 13.61 -21.61
N GLN A 208 2.14 13.91 -20.57
CA GLN A 208 3.01 12.95 -19.90
C GLN A 208 2.23 11.80 -19.25
N LEU A 209 1.12 12.11 -18.56
CA LEU A 209 0.26 11.12 -17.93
C LEU A 209 -0.39 10.18 -18.98
N ILE A 210 -0.91 10.74 -20.07
CA ILE A 210 -1.44 9.96 -21.19
C ILE A 210 -0.36 9.06 -21.78
N HIS A 211 0.85 9.59 -21.97
CA HIS A 211 1.94 8.84 -22.58
C HIS A 211 2.37 7.65 -21.72
N VAL A 212 2.54 7.83 -20.41
CA VAL A 212 2.88 6.70 -19.52
C VAL A 212 1.77 5.65 -19.46
N VAL A 213 0.49 6.07 -19.45
CA VAL A 213 -0.64 5.14 -19.48
C VAL A 213 -0.69 4.35 -20.79
N ASP A 214 -0.48 5.02 -21.94
CA ASP A 214 -0.40 4.34 -23.23
C ASP A 214 0.78 3.36 -23.27
N ASP A 215 1.93 3.73 -22.72
CA ASP A 215 3.11 2.85 -22.67
C ASP A 215 2.86 1.60 -21.81
N LEU A 216 2.29 1.79 -20.61
CA LEU A 216 1.89 0.68 -19.74
C LEU A 216 0.87 -0.24 -20.44
N ASN A 217 -0.23 0.32 -20.94
CA ASN A 217 -1.31 -0.48 -21.50
C ASN A 217 -0.94 -1.13 -22.83
N LEU A 218 -0.43 -0.34 -23.79
CA LEU A 218 -0.26 -0.78 -25.18
C LEU A 218 1.09 -1.43 -25.46
N ARG A 219 2.16 -1.00 -24.78
CA ARG A 219 3.50 -1.55 -24.99
C ARG A 219 3.81 -2.68 -24.02
N LEU A 220 3.48 -2.51 -22.74
CA LEU A 220 3.83 -3.45 -21.68
C LEU A 220 2.70 -4.43 -21.29
N GLY A 221 1.46 -4.19 -21.74
CA GLY A 221 0.32 -5.06 -21.42
C GLY A 221 -0.10 -4.99 -19.95
N LEU A 222 0.08 -3.83 -19.32
CA LEU A 222 -0.16 -3.58 -17.90
C LEU A 222 -1.23 -2.50 -17.72
N ALA A 223 -2.06 -2.67 -16.71
CA ALA A 223 -2.92 -1.60 -16.20
C ALA A 223 -2.44 -1.18 -14.82
N HIS A 224 -2.38 0.12 -14.55
CA HIS A 224 -2.05 0.64 -13.22
C HIS A 224 -3.19 0.46 -12.24
N GLN A 225 -4.44 0.58 -12.72
CA GLN A 225 -5.69 0.39 -11.98
C GLN A 225 -5.99 1.38 -10.85
N ASP A 226 -5.13 2.38 -10.66
CA ASP A 226 -5.35 3.44 -9.68
C ASP A 226 -4.70 4.76 -10.08
N VAL A 227 -4.91 5.16 -11.34
CA VAL A 227 -4.50 6.49 -11.80
C VAL A 227 -5.38 7.56 -11.12
N ALA A 228 -4.79 8.31 -10.21
CA ALA A 228 -5.47 9.29 -9.36
C ALA A 228 -4.51 10.43 -8.95
N PRO A 229 -5.02 11.61 -8.56
CA PRO A 229 -4.17 12.72 -8.08
C PRO A 229 -3.22 12.33 -6.92
N ARG A 230 -3.64 11.43 -6.04
CA ARG A 230 -2.82 10.91 -4.93
C ARG A 230 -1.63 10.03 -5.37
N ASN A 231 -1.66 9.50 -6.58
CA ASN A 231 -0.62 8.62 -7.14
C ASN A 231 0.24 9.34 -8.18
N VAL A 232 0.19 10.68 -8.20
CA VAL A 232 0.93 11.51 -9.14
C VAL A 232 1.70 12.58 -8.38
N VAL A 233 3.00 12.67 -8.65
CA VAL A 233 3.91 13.70 -8.13
C VAL A 233 4.58 14.45 -9.28
N ILE A 234 5.09 15.64 -9.00
CA ILE A 234 5.84 16.44 -9.96
C ILE A 234 7.27 16.60 -9.48
N ASP A 235 8.21 16.15 -10.29
CA ASP A 235 9.63 16.44 -10.11
C ASP A 235 9.91 17.87 -10.58
N GLU A 236 9.86 18.83 -9.65
CA GLU A 236 10.02 20.26 -9.93
C GLU A 236 11.30 20.63 -10.68
N PRO A 237 12.50 20.09 -10.34
CA PRO A 237 13.73 20.40 -11.05
C PRO A 237 13.69 20.09 -12.55
N THR A 238 13.01 19.01 -12.94
CA THR A 238 12.87 18.61 -14.35
C THR A 238 11.53 19.00 -14.96
N ASP A 239 10.63 19.54 -14.15
CA ASP A 239 9.25 19.90 -14.50
C ASP A 239 8.49 18.71 -15.13
N THR A 240 8.61 17.54 -14.49
CA THR A 240 8.14 16.25 -15.01
C THR A 240 7.08 15.63 -14.10
N LEU A 241 5.97 15.19 -14.68
CA LEU A 241 4.99 14.36 -14.00
C LEU A 241 5.51 12.93 -13.85
N LEU A 242 5.41 12.38 -12.64
CA LEU A 242 5.77 10.99 -12.33
C LEU A 242 4.57 10.28 -11.70
N LEU A 243 4.25 9.10 -12.24
CA LEU A 243 3.27 8.16 -11.71
C LEU A 243 3.97 7.18 -10.75
N PHE A 244 3.30 6.79 -9.67
CA PHE A 244 3.82 5.84 -8.69
C PHE A 244 2.66 5.07 -8.04
N ASP A 245 3.01 4.15 -7.12
CA ASP A 245 2.05 3.33 -6.35
C ASP A 245 1.37 2.24 -7.19
N PHE A 246 2.12 1.19 -7.50
CA PHE A 246 1.71 0.13 -8.40
C PHE A 246 1.01 -1.04 -7.68
N ASP A 247 0.57 -0.84 -6.42
CA ASP A 247 -0.02 -1.88 -5.56
C ASP A 247 -1.25 -2.58 -6.17
N PHE A 248 -2.07 -1.85 -6.93
CA PHE A 248 -3.22 -2.41 -7.65
C PHE A 248 -2.94 -2.76 -9.10
N SER A 249 -1.71 -2.58 -9.58
CA SER A 249 -1.40 -2.84 -10.98
C SER A 249 -1.65 -4.30 -11.33
N ALA A 250 -1.91 -4.58 -12.61
CA ALA A 250 -2.06 -5.95 -13.07
C ALA A 250 -1.66 -6.09 -14.54
N ARG A 251 -1.33 -7.33 -14.89
CA ARG A 251 -1.28 -7.76 -16.30
C ARG A 251 -2.71 -7.74 -16.84
N ILE A 252 -2.94 -7.06 -17.96
CA ILE A 252 -4.26 -6.98 -18.58
C ILE A 252 -4.78 -8.39 -18.90
N GLY A 253 -6.03 -8.67 -18.53
CA GLY A 253 -6.67 -9.97 -18.78
C GLY A 253 -6.16 -11.13 -17.90
N LYS A 254 -5.45 -10.86 -16.81
CA LYS A 254 -5.00 -11.86 -15.82
C LYS A 254 -5.60 -11.59 -14.43
N THR A 255 -5.35 -12.50 -13.49
CA THR A 255 -5.73 -12.32 -12.07
C THR A 255 -5.26 -10.96 -11.55
N GLY A 256 -6.16 -10.26 -10.85
CA GLY A 256 -5.95 -8.91 -10.34
C GLY A 256 -6.41 -7.79 -11.29
N TYR A 257 -6.54 -8.04 -12.60
CA TYR A 257 -7.08 -7.06 -13.55
C TYR A 257 -8.59 -6.89 -13.37
N SER A 258 -9.03 -5.62 -13.29
CA SER A 258 -10.42 -5.21 -13.11
C SER A 258 -10.78 -4.16 -14.17
N GLU A 259 -11.70 -4.50 -15.06
CA GLU A 259 -12.20 -3.56 -16.08
C GLU A 259 -12.82 -2.28 -15.47
N PRO A 260 -13.56 -2.34 -14.35
CA PRO A 260 -13.95 -1.14 -13.59
C PRO A 260 -12.79 -0.24 -13.18
N ARG A 261 -11.54 -0.71 -13.13
CA ARG A 261 -10.37 0.11 -12.78
C ARG A 261 -9.55 0.56 -13.99
N ASN A 262 -10.09 0.48 -15.20
CA ASN A 262 -9.40 0.86 -16.43
C ASN A 262 -8.73 2.26 -16.38
N ASP A 263 -7.45 2.34 -16.78
CA ASP A 263 -6.60 3.53 -16.64
C ASP A 263 -7.11 4.75 -17.44
N ILE A 264 -7.77 4.53 -18.59
CA ILE A 264 -8.36 5.63 -19.36
C ILE A 264 -9.40 6.36 -18.52
N LYS A 265 -10.22 5.60 -17.77
CA LYS A 265 -11.17 6.18 -16.81
C LYS A 265 -10.42 6.93 -15.71
N GLY A 266 -9.37 6.33 -15.15
CA GLY A 266 -8.55 6.96 -14.12
C GLY A 266 -7.96 8.32 -14.53
N VAL A 267 -7.47 8.46 -15.77
CA VAL A 267 -6.97 9.73 -16.32
C VAL A 267 -8.08 10.77 -16.45
N VAL A 268 -9.26 10.39 -16.95
CA VAL A 268 -10.41 11.32 -17.10
C VAL A 268 -10.85 11.85 -15.74
N PHE A 269 -11.03 10.97 -14.76
CA PHE A 269 -11.39 11.36 -13.40
C PHE A 269 -10.31 12.25 -12.77
N THR A 270 -9.03 11.90 -12.93
CA THR A 270 -7.90 12.71 -12.43
C THR A 270 -7.98 14.14 -12.96
N MET A 271 -8.23 14.31 -14.26
CA MET A 271 -8.36 15.64 -14.85
C MET A 271 -9.63 16.37 -14.39
N TYR A 272 -10.75 15.67 -14.24
CA TYR A 272 -11.96 16.24 -13.68
C TYR A 272 -11.69 16.79 -12.27
N GLU A 273 -11.11 15.99 -11.37
CA GLU A 273 -10.82 16.38 -9.98
C GLU A 273 -9.85 17.57 -9.89
N VAL A 274 -8.80 17.59 -10.72
CA VAL A 274 -7.84 18.71 -10.75
C VAL A 274 -8.53 20.01 -11.17
N ILE A 275 -9.47 19.96 -12.12
CA ILE A 275 -10.14 21.14 -12.69
C ILE A 275 -11.29 21.62 -11.81
N THR A 276 -12.12 20.71 -11.30
CA THR A 276 -13.38 21.03 -10.61
C THR A 276 -13.25 21.00 -9.08
N ARG A 277 -12.20 20.36 -8.55
CA ARG A 277 -12.03 20.02 -7.13
C ARG A 277 -13.12 19.11 -6.56
N ASP A 278 -13.95 18.51 -7.40
CA ASP A 278 -14.99 17.57 -6.98
C ASP A 278 -14.45 16.13 -6.97
N LYS A 279 -14.40 15.53 -5.77
CA LYS A 279 -13.98 14.14 -5.55
C LYS A 279 -15.13 13.16 -5.36
N ALA A 280 -16.37 13.63 -5.19
CA ALA A 280 -17.51 12.82 -4.79
C ALA A 280 -17.82 11.71 -5.81
N ARG A 281 -17.42 11.90 -7.06
CA ARG A 281 -17.60 10.89 -8.11
C ARG A 281 -16.56 9.76 -8.04
N ARG A 282 -15.34 10.04 -7.59
CA ARG A 282 -14.30 9.02 -7.39
C ARG A 282 -14.55 8.20 -6.12
N GLU A 283 -15.19 8.80 -5.11
CA GLU A 283 -15.51 8.11 -3.84
C GLU A 283 -16.52 6.97 -4.00
N LYS A 284 -17.21 6.89 -5.14
CA LYS A 284 -18.02 5.72 -5.49
C LYS A 284 -17.15 4.51 -5.78
N ARG A 285 -17.70 3.32 -5.54
CA ARG A 285 -17.09 2.04 -5.95
C ARG A 285 -16.77 2.10 -7.45
N HIS A 286 -15.67 1.47 -7.86
CA HIS A 286 -15.18 1.57 -9.24
C HIS A 286 -16.21 1.09 -10.27
N GLU A 287 -17.02 0.10 -9.90
CA GLU A 287 -18.12 -0.46 -10.69
C GLU A 287 -19.25 0.55 -10.92
N ASP A 288 -19.45 1.46 -9.97
CA ASP A 288 -20.51 2.49 -9.97
C ASP A 288 -20.05 3.83 -10.57
N GLN A 289 -18.77 3.94 -10.94
CA GLN A 289 -18.20 5.14 -11.55
C GLN A 289 -18.54 5.20 -13.05
N ASP A 290 -19.36 6.19 -13.44
CA ASP A 290 -19.73 6.45 -14.83
C ASP A 290 -18.89 7.57 -15.44
N VAL A 291 -17.92 7.19 -16.29
CA VAL A 291 -17.09 8.14 -17.05
C VAL A 291 -17.90 8.92 -18.09
N SER A 292 -18.96 8.32 -18.65
CA SER A 292 -19.80 8.98 -19.67
C SER A 292 -20.58 10.13 -19.06
N ALA A 293 -21.03 9.98 -17.81
CA ALA A 293 -21.64 11.08 -17.07
C ALA A 293 -20.65 12.24 -16.87
N VAL A 294 -19.41 11.95 -16.48
CA VAL A 294 -18.36 12.98 -16.32
C VAL A 294 -18.08 13.70 -17.65
N ASP A 295 -18.12 12.99 -18.77
CA ASP A 295 -17.90 13.57 -20.10
C ASP A 295 -18.98 14.56 -20.54
N GLN A 296 -20.23 14.22 -20.27
CA GLN A 296 -21.38 15.04 -20.67
C GLN A 296 -21.53 16.31 -19.83
N MET A 297 -20.82 16.39 -18.70
CA MET A 297 -20.86 17.57 -17.83
C MET A 297 -20.07 18.73 -18.43
N ASP A 298 -20.55 19.94 -18.14
CA ASP A 298 -19.73 21.13 -18.28
C ASP A 298 -18.71 21.17 -17.12
N TRP A 299 -17.42 21.15 -17.46
CA TRP A 299 -16.35 21.16 -16.46
C TRP A 299 -16.11 22.60 -16.00
N SER A 300 -16.94 23.04 -15.06
CA SER A 300 -16.76 24.34 -14.40
C SER A 300 -15.47 24.33 -13.60
N LYS A 301 -14.50 25.15 -14.02
CA LYS A 301 -13.24 25.33 -13.31
C LYS A 301 -13.50 25.88 -11.90
N HIS A 302 -12.99 25.20 -10.88
CA HIS A 302 -13.04 25.73 -9.51
C HIS A 302 -12.26 27.05 -9.41
N PRO A 303 -12.71 28.05 -8.61
CA PRO A 303 -11.98 29.32 -8.44
C PRO A 303 -10.52 29.13 -8.04
N ASP A 304 -10.25 28.16 -7.17
CA ASP A 304 -8.90 27.84 -6.67
C ASP A 304 -8.13 26.81 -7.52
N ALA A 305 -8.73 26.31 -8.61
CA ALA A 305 -7.98 25.50 -9.56
C ALA A 305 -6.99 26.39 -10.34
N ARG A 306 -5.73 25.97 -10.41
CA ARG A 306 -4.69 26.70 -11.16
C ARG A 306 -4.25 25.85 -12.34
N LEU A 307 -4.41 26.39 -13.55
CA LEU A 307 -4.11 25.71 -14.81
C LEU A 307 -3.26 26.65 -15.67
N ASP A 308 -2.29 26.11 -16.42
CA ASP A 308 -1.49 26.89 -17.36
C ASP A 308 -2.22 27.18 -18.69
N SER A 309 -3.33 26.49 -18.91
CA SER A 309 -4.13 26.54 -20.14
C SER A 309 -5.63 26.58 -19.81
N PRO A 310 -6.50 27.10 -20.71
CA PRO A 310 -7.94 26.98 -20.56
C PRO A 310 -8.44 25.53 -20.47
N VAL A 311 -9.54 25.29 -19.73
CA VAL A 311 -10.16 23.95 -19.58
C VAL A 311 -10.43 23.27 -20.92
N HIS A 312 -10.81 24.04 -21.95
CA HIS A 312 -11.11 23.50 -23.27
C HIS A 312 -9.92 22.77 -23.92
N ASP A 313 -8.68 23.19 -23.63
CA ASP A 313 -7.49 22.57 -24.22
C ASP A 313 -7.23 21.20 -23.60
N PHE A 314 -7.39 21.08 -22.28
CA PHE A 314 -7.30 19.80 -21.58
C PHE A 314 -8.37 18.82 -22.08
N ARG A 315 -9.61 19.29 -22.21
CA ARG A 315 -10.71 18.47 -22.73
C ARG A 315 -10.46 18.00 -24.15
N LYS A 316 -9.99 18.89 -25.03
CA LYS A 316 -9.64 18.53 -26.40
C LYS A 316 -8.57 17.44 -26.46
N VAL A 317 -7.51 17.55 -25.65
CA VAL A 317 -6.46 16.52 -25.57
C VAL A 317 -7.02 15.16 -25.11
N LEU A 318 -7.89 15.16 -24.10
CA LEU A 318 -8.56 13.94 -23.63
C LEU A 318 -9.47 13.33 -24.71
N ASP A 319 -10.26 14.15 -25.40
CA ASP A 319 -11.17 13.69 -26.45
C ASP A 319 -10.41 13.09 -27.63
N ASP A 320 -9.37 13.79 -28.11
CA ASP A 320 -8.51 13.33 -29.21
C ASP A 320 -7.79 12.03 -28.82
N TRP A 321 -7.27 11.94 -27.59
CA TRP A 321 -6.61 10.72 -27.11
C TRP A 321 -7.58 9.54 -27.02
N ARG A 322 -8.76 9.73 -26.42
CA ARG A 322 -9.76 8.65 -26.27
C ARG A 322 -10.31 8.18 -27.60
N GLU A 323 -10.50 9.09 -28.55
CA GLU A 323 -10.92 8.71 -29.90
C GLU A 323 -9.83 7.91 -30.63
N ARG A 324 -8.56 8.29 -30.48
CA ARG A 324 -7.43 7.48 -30.96
C ARG A 324 -7.40 6.11 -30.29
N ARG A 325 -7.62 6.04 -28.97
CA ARG A 325 -7.71 4.78 -28.22
C ARG A 325 -8.82 3.90 -28.75
N ARG A 326 -10.03 4.43 -28.96
CA ARG A 326 -11.20 3.68 -29.47
C ARG A 326 -10.97 3.12 -30.87
N LYS A 327 -10.29 3.88 -31.74
CA LYS A 327 -9.96 3.47 -33.13
C LYS A 327 -8.72 2.58 -33.22
N GLY A 328 -7.88 2.59 -32.20
CA GLY A 328 -6.59 1.91 -32.16
C GLY A 328 -6.66 0.45 -31.73
N LYS A 329 -5.49 -0.16 -31.59
CA LYS A 329 -5.33 -1.52 -31.07
C LYS A 329 -5.82 -1.58 -29.62
N GLN A 330 -6.73 -2.51 -29.35
CA GLN A 330 -7.10 -2.88 -27.98
C GLN A 330 -6.20 -4.02 -27.50
N ILE A 331 -5.81 -3.97 -26.23
CA ILE A 331 -5.12 -5.06 -25.54
C ILE A 331 -6.16 -5.70 -24.63
N SER A 332 -6.58 -6.92 -24.94
CA SER A 332 -7.52 -7.67 -24.09
C SER A 332 -6.79 -8.67 -23.20
N VAL A 333 -5.60 -9.10 -23.60
CA VAL A 333 -4.71 -9.92 -22.79
C VAL A 333 -3.30 -9.33 -22.88
N ASN A 334 -2.54 -9.37 -21.78
CA ASN A 334 -1.22 -8.75 -21.69
C ASN A 334 -0.27 -9.17 -22.81
N THR A 335 -0.35 -10.42 -23.28
CA THR A 335 0.48 -10.98 -24.36
C THR A 335 0.19 -10.39 -25.73
N ASP A 336 -0.89 -9.62 -25.90
CA ASP A 336 -1.14 -8.87 -27.13
C ASP A 336 -0.19 -7.68 -27.27
N ALA A 337 0.41 -7.22 -26.16
CA ALA A 337 1.34 -6.12 -26.15
C ALA A 337 2.72 -6.54 -26.71
N PRO A 338 3.38 -5.69 -27.52
CA PRO A 338 4.63 -6.04 -28.20
C PRO A 338 5.78 -6.32 -27.23
N ASN A 339 5.77 -5.72 -26.03
CA ASN A 339 6.78 -5.90 -25.01
C ASN A 339 6.13 -6.28 -23.68
N ALA A 340 5.16 -7.22 -23.73
CA ALA A 340 4.44 -7.69 -22.57
C ALA A 340 5.40 -7.99 -21.40
N LEU A 341 5.19 -7.32 -20.26
CA LEU A 341 6.06 -7.48 -19.10
C LEU A 341 5.63 -8.68 -18.26
N ASP A 342 6.61 -9.41 -17.72
CA ASP A 342 6.39 -10.56 -16.86
C ASP A 342 7.35 -10.61 -15.67
N TRP A 343 6.95 -11.31 -14.62
CA TRP A 343 7.69 -11.49 -13.37
C TRP A 343 7.22 -12.76 -12.63
N PRO A 344 8.09 -13.37 -11.81
CA PRO A 344 7.76 -14.61 -11.11
C PRO A 344 6.60 -14.42 -10.11
N PRO A 345 5.78 -15.47 -9.88
CA PRO A 345 4.82 -15.47 -8.79
C PRO A 345 5.54 -15.43 -7.43
N LEU A 346 4.80 -15.10 -6.36
CA LEU A 346 5.28 -15.27 -4.99
C LEU A 346 5.66 -16.74 -4.80
N PRO A 347 6.92 -17.07 -4.44
CA PRO A 347 7.29 -18.44 -4.15
C PRO A 347 6.52 -18.97 -2.93
N ASP A 348 6.28 -20.28 -2.94
CA ASP A 348 5.79 -20.96 -1.74
C ASP A 348 6.90 -21.06 -0.68
N PRO A 349 6.54 -21.00 0.61
CA PRO A 349 7.44 -21.35 1.69
C PRO A 349 7.84 -22.82 1.59
N GLU A 350 9.03 -23.16 2.09
CA GLU A 350 9.44 -24.56 2.21
C GLU A 350 8.46 -25.30 3.14
N PRO A 351 8.00 -26.51 2.79
CA PRO A 351 7.12 -27.28 3.65
C PRO A 351 7.75 -27.47 5.03
N THR A 352 7.05 -27.06 6.09
CA THR A 352 7.45 -27.38 7.46
C THR A 352 7.36 -28.89 7.65
N THR A 353 8.49 -29.56 7.83
CA THR A 353 8.56 -31.02 8.05
C THR A 353 8.15 -31.44 9.46
N ASP A 354 7.29 -30.68 10.15
CA ASP A 354 6.80 -31.03 11.47
C ASP A 354 5.35 -31.55 11.39
N GLN A 355 5.26 -32.88 11.37
CA GLN A 355 4.07 -33.61 11.75
C GLN A 355 3.71 -33.28 13.20
N GLY A 356 2.49 -32.78 13.47
CA GLY A 356 1.90 -32.93 14.80
C GLY A 356 1.15 -31.77 15.45
N ALA A 357 0.70 -30.76 14.71
CA ALA A 357 -0.34 -29.85 15.23
C ALA A 357 -1.58 -29.94 14.34
N GLU A 358 -2.66 -30.49 14.90
CA GLU A 358 -4.00 -30.33 14.32
C GLU A 358 -4.27 -28.83 14.18
N VAL A 359 -4.30 -28.34 12.94
CA VAL A 359 -4.81 -27.01 12.64
C VAL A 359 -6.32 -27.07 12.90
N GLU A 360 -6.76 -26.55 14.05
CA GLU A 360 -8.17 -26.22 14.24
C GLU A 360 -8.54 -25.12 13.26
N THR A 361 -9.16 -25.57 12.17
CA THR A 361 -9.79 -24.75 11.13
C THR A 361 -10.79 -23.76 11.73
N VAL A 362 -10.58 -22.46 11.53
CA VAL A 362 -11.69 -21.50 11.39
C VAL A 362 -11.55 -20.85 10.02
N SER A 363 -12.30 -21.40 9.06
CA SER A 363 -12.52 -20.79 7.75
C SER A 363 -13.87 -21.31 7.24
N GLU A 364 -14.95 -20.80 7.82
CA GLU A 364 -16.22 -20.78 7.10
C GLU A 364 -16.13 -19.69 6.03
N LEU A 365 -15.81 -20.10 4.80
CA LEU A 365 -16.44 -19.64 3.56
C LEU A 365 -16.04 -20.63 2.45
N ARG A 366 -17.06 -21.27 1.93
CA ARG A 366 -17.04 -22.50 1.13
C ARG A 366 -17.05 -22.14 -0.36
N GLU A 367 -16.41 -22.97 -1.20
CA GLU A 367 -17.01 -23.53 -2.42
C GLU A 367 -16.33 -24.87 -2.78
N PRO A 368 -17.04 -25.77 -3.47
CA PRO A 368 -16.75 -27.20 -3.49
C PRO A 368 -16.04 -27.64 -4.77
N ASP A 369 -14.95 -28.38 -4.60
CA ASP A 369 -14.56 -29.58 -5.38
C ASP A 369 -13.02 -29.72 -5.41
N GLY A 370 -12.51 -30.77 -4.76
CA GLY A 370 -11.09 -31.17 -4.81
C GLY A 370 -10.22 -30.67 -3.65
N TRP A 371 -10.61 -30.97 -2.41
CA TRP A 371 -9.82 -30.67 -1.21
C TRP A 371 -8.76 -31.77 -0.99
N ASP A 372 -7.48 -31.41 -1.11
CA ASP A 372 -6.35 -32.16 -0.58
C ASP A 372 -5.93 -31.52 0.77
N PRO A 373 -6.18 -32.17 1.91
CA PRO A 373 -5.83 -31.64 3.23
C PRO A 373 -4.32 -31.48 3.48
N GLU A 374 -3.44 -32.06 2.65
CA GLU A 374 -1.98 -32.11 2.91
C GLU A 374 -1.20 -30.85 2.46
N SER A 375 -1.86 -29.76 2.05
CA SER A 375 -1.15 -28.57 1.54
C SER A 375 -1.71 -27.21 1.96
N GLN A 376 -2.13 -27.06 3.22
CA GLN A 376 -2.26 -25.70 3.78
C GLN A 376 -0.87 -25.07 3.88
N LYS A 377 -0.54 -24.24 2.91
CA LYS A 377 0.72 -23.50 2.85
C LYS A 377 0.73 -22.46 3.96
N GLN A 378 1.67 -22.58 4.89
CA GLN A 378 1.83 -21.64 6.00
C GLN A 378 2.74 -20.48 5.58
N TYR A 379 2.18 -19.28 5.50
CA TYR A 379 2.87 -18.07 5.05
C TYR A 379 3.22 -17.11 6.20
N ASP A 380 2.89 -17.49 7.43
CA ASP A 380 3.20 -16.78 8.64
C ASP A 380 3.22 -17.72 9.85
N TRP A 381 3.97 -17.33 10.87
CA TRP A 381 4.15 -18.12 12.09
C TRP A 381 3.96 -17.22 13.30
N LYS A 382 3.43 -17.76 14.42
CA LYS A 382 3.44 -16.99 15.66
C LYS A 382 4.88 -16.73 16.07
N ARG A 383 5.18 -15.48 16.44
CA ARG A 383 6.51 -15.09 16.93
C ARG A 383 6.98 -15.98 18.07
N THR A 384 6.06 -16.38 18.94
CA THR A 384 6.33 -17.22 20.12
C THR A 384 6.70 -18.65 19.78
N GLU A 385 6.09 -19.25 18.77
CA GLU A 385 6.42 -20.60 18.27
C GLU A 385 7.84 -20.60 17.71
N LEU A 386 8.17 -19.63 16.85
CA LEU A 386 9.52 -19.48 16.29
C LEU A 386 10.58 -19.30 17.40
N LEU A 387 10.28 -18.50 18.41
CA LEU A 387 11.18 -18.30 19.55
C LEU A 387 11.35 -19.58 20.39
N GLN A 388 10.29 -20.38 20.58
CA GLN A 388 10.37 -21.67 21.28
C GLN A 388 11.22 -22.69 20.52
N GLU A 389 11.21 -22.64 19.19
CA GLU A 389 12.11 -23.42 18.32
C GLU A 389 13.56 -22.90 18.32
N GLY A 390 13.84 -21.79 19.02
CA GLY A 390 15.16 -21.16 19.05
C GLY A 390 15.51 -20.37 17.79
N LYS A 391 14.53 -20.08 16.92
CA LYS A 391 14.73 -19.23 15.74
C LYS A 391 14.82 -17.76 16.16
N VAL A 392 15.61 -17.00 15.43
CA VAL A 392 15.68 -15.53 15.57
C VAL A 392 14.59 -14.91 14.73
N VAL A 393 13.84 -13.96 15.33
CA VAL A 393 12.74 -13.25 14.66
C VAL A 393 13.14 -11.81 14.38
N LEU A 394 12.74 -11.31 13.20
CA LEU A 394 12.99 -9.92 12.84
C LEU A 394 12.14 -8.99 13.71
N ASN A 395 12.79 -8.09 14.45
CA ASN A 395 12.09 -7.09 15.23
C ASN A 395 11.83 -5.83 14.40
N TRP A 396 10.55 -5.54 14.22
CA TRP A 396 10.06 -4.32 13.56
C TRP A 396 9.75 -3.19 14.53
N GLN A 397 9.59 -3.50 15.82
CA GLN A 397 9.11 -2.55 16.81
C GLN A 397 10.02 -1.31 16.86
N ARG A 398 9.39 -0.15 16.99
CA ARG A 398 10.08 1.14 17.09
C ARG A 398 9.39 2.06 18.11
N PRO A 399 10.09 3.07 18.66
CA PRO A 399 9.47 4.04 19.56
C PRO A 399 8.34 4.83 18.89
N PRO A 400 7.37 5.36 19.66
CA PRO A 400 6.30 6.18 19.11
C PRO A 400 6.83 7.50 18.53
N GLN A 401 6.16 8.01 17.50
CA GLN A 401 6.49 9.32 16.93
C GLN A 401 5.93 10.45 17.78
N LYS A 402 6.50 11.65 17.64
CA LYS A 402 5.88 12.86 18.18
C LYS A 402 4.82 13.35 17.20
N TRP A 403 3.56 13.23 17.60
CA TRP A 403 2.45 13.77 16.83
C TRP A 403 2.48 15.30 16.89
N PRO A 404 2.29 16.01 15.75
CA PRO A 404 2.02 17.44 15.79
C PRO A 404 0.74 17.70 16.58
N GLU A 405 0.71 18.73 17.43
CA GLU A 405 -0.50 19.11 18.16
C GLU A 405 -1.62 19.37 17.16
N ILE A 406 -2.75 18.66 17.31
CA ILE A 406 -3.93 18.87 16.46
C ILE A 406 -4.50 20.23 16.85
N ASP A 407 -4.37 21.21 15.95
CA ASP A 407 -5.11 22.46 16.07
C ASP A 407 -6.56 22.17 15.65
N ASP A 408 -7.50 22.25 16.60
CA ASP A 408 -8.89 21.78 16.53
C ASP A 408 -9.78 22.67 15.62
N THR A 409 -9.22 23.24 14.55
CA THR A 409 -9.84 24.31 13.75
C THR A 409 -10.25 23.93 12.33
N SER A 410 -10.06 22.68 11.89
CA SER A 410 -10.53 22.22 10.57
C SER A 410 -11.60 21.12 10.69
N LYS A 411 -12.86 21.54 10.81
CA LYS A 411 -14.06 20.78 10.41
C LYS A 411 -14.56 21.28 9.06
#